data_AF-A0A7G6AD58-F1
#
_entry.id   AF-A0A7G6AD58-F1
#
_cell.length_a   1.000
_cell.length_b   1.000
_cell.length_c   1.000
_cell.angle_alpha   90.00
_cell.angle_beta   90.00
_cell.angle_gamma   90.00
#
_symmetry.space_group_name_H-M   'P 1'
#
loop_
_entity.id
_entity.type
_entity.pdbx_description
1 polymer ?
#
loop_
_entity_poly.entity_id
_entity_poly.type
_entity_poly.pdbx_seq_one_letter_code
_entity_poly.pdbx_strand_id
1 'polypeptide(L)'
;MKRTPIARGLGLVLAAALTMSLVLPTHAGPVRNWFKVRRAQRQAAQGEDDGGFAGLGRGTVAAVPADVRVTRDLAYGGDPAERFDVYAPRAGSSGASVIFMVHSGGWKHGDKGVAA
;
A
#
# COMPACT_ATOMS: atom_id res chain seq x y z
N MET A 1 41.12 10.63 63.81
CA MET A 1 40.36 9.43 63.38
C MET A 1 38.86 9.69 63.54
N LYS A 2 38.13 9.95 62.45
CA LYS A 2 36.66 9.89 62.41
C LYS A 2 36.26 9.28 61.06
N ARG A 3 35.62 8.10 61.10
CA ARG A 3 35.22 7.30 59.93
C ARG A 3 33.90 7.84 59.37
N THR A 4 33.79 7.99 58.05
CA THR A 4 32.54 8.31 57.33
C THR A 4 31.84 7.01 56.88
N PRO A 5 30.52 6.83 57.04
CA PRO A 5 29.83 5.66 56.51
C PRO A 5 29.23 5.94 55.11
N ILE A 6 29.57 5.02 54.20
CA ILE A 6 29.38 4.97 52.74
C ILE A 6 27.92 4.65 52.33
N ALA A 7 26.92 5.00 53.13
CA ALA A 7 25.56 4.45 52.98
C ALA A 7 24.57 5.26 52.11
N ARG A 8 25.03 6.08 51.15
CA ARG A 8 24.12 6.91 50.31
C ARG A 8 24.26 6.73 48.80
N GLY A 9 25.11 5.82 48.32
CA GLY A 9 25.37 5.65 46.89
C GLY A 9 24.44 4.66 46.17
N LEU A 10 23.88 3.67 46.88
CA LEU A 10 23.28 2.51 46.22
C LEU A 10 21.84 2.74 45.71
N GLY A 11 21.08 3.64 46.33
CA GLY A 11 19.69 3.92 45.94
C GLY A 11 19.56 4.75 44.65
N LEU A 12 20.54 5.62 44.36
CA LEU A 12 20.46 6.52 43.20
C LEU A 12 20.80 5.82 41.88
N VAL A 13 21.65 4.79 41.91
CA VAL A 13 22.06 4.03 40.72
C VAL A 13 20.94 3.11 40.21
N LEU A 14 20.16 2.52 41.12
CA LEU A 14 19.02 1.67 40.76
C LEU A 14 17.83 2.46 40.16
N ALA A 15 17.59 3.70 40.60
CA ALA A 15 16.53 4.56 40.07
C ALA A 15 16.85 5.12 38.65
N ALA A 16 18.13 5.36 38.36
CA ALA A 16 18.57 5.79 37.02
C ALA A 16 18.52 4.64 36.00
N ALA A 17 18.82 3.40 36.41
CA ALA A 17 18.76 2.23 35.53
C ALA A 17 17.31 1.83 35.17
N LEU A 18 16.35 2.05 36.08
CA LEU A 18 14.94 1.68 35.87
C LEU A 18 14.19 2.69 34.98
N THR A 19 14.59 3.97 34.98
CA THR A 19 14.02 4.99 34.08
C THR A 19 14.57 4.91 32.66
N MET A 20 15.78 4.37 32.46
CA MET A 20 16.40 4.15 31.15
C MET A 20 16.01 2.81 30.50
N SER A 21 14.91 2.18 30.91
CA SER A 21 14.42 0.91 30.34
C SER A 21 13.00 0.98 29.76
N LEU A 22 12.34 2.15 29.74
CA LEU A 22 10.95 2.27 29.25
C LEU A 22 10.81 2.86 27.83
N VAL A 23 11.90 3.11 27.11
CA VAL A 23 11.82 3.57 25.71
C VAL A 23 12.46 2.52 24.80
N LEU A 24 11.78 1.40 24.62
CA LEU A 24 12.04 0.52 23.48
C LEU A 24 11.52 1.25 22.23
N PRO A 25 12.38 1.71 21.31
CA PRO A 25 11.88 2.34 20.12
C PRO A 25 11.17 1.28 19.26
N THR A 26 9.89 1.48 18.99
CA THR A 26 9.13 0.69 18.03
C THR A 26 9.57 1.05 16.61
N HIS A 27 10.78 0.66 16.24
CA HIS A 27 11.32 0.93 14.92
C HIS A 27 10.73 -0.05 13.91
N ALA A 28 9.80 0.43 13.08
CA ALA A 28 9.36 -0.24 11.85
C ALA A 28 10.48 -0.35 10.78
N GLY A 29 11.76 -0.23 11.16
CA GLY A 29 12.91 -0.21 10.26
C GLY A 29 13.02 -1.44 9.37
N PRO A 30 13.07 -2.67 9.94
CA PRO A 30 13.22 -3.90 9.15
C PRO A 30 12.07 -4.10 8.16
N VAL A 31 10.83 -3.90 8.61
CA VAL A 31 9.61 -4.08 7.80
C VAL A 31 9.51 -3.01 6.70
N ARG A 32 9.77 -1.73 7.03
CA ARG A 32 9.76 -0.64 6.04
C ARG A 32 10.85 -0.83 4.99
N ASN A 33 12.05 -1.24 5.40
CA ASN A 33 13.14 -1.51 4.46
C ASN A 33 12.82 -2.71 3.57
N TRP A 34 12.23 -3.77 4.13
CA TRP A 34 11.74 -4.91 3.36
C TRP A 34 10.66 -4.52 2.34
N PHE A 35 9.72 -3.66 2.71
CA PHE A 35 8.73 -3.13 1.75
C PHE A 35 9.39 -2.29 0.64
N LYS A 36 10.42 -1.49 0.96
CA LYS A 36 11.19 -0.73 -0.03
C LYS A 36 11.91 -1.66 -1.01
N VAL A 37 12.60 -2.68 -0.50
CA VAL A 37 13.32 -3.67 -1.32
C VAL A 37 12.34 -4.45 -2.20
N ARG A 38 11.23 -4.96 -1.64
CA ARG A 38 10.20 -5.66 -2.43
C ARG A 38 9.59 -4.78 -3.52
N ARG A 39 9.35 -3.50 -3.23
CA ARG A 39 8.85 -2.55 -4.23
C ARG A 39 9.88 -2.34 -5.35
N ALA A 40 11.16 -2.14 -5.01
CA ALA A 40 12.23 -1.97 -5.98
C ALA A 40 12.41 -3.23 -6.87
N GLN A 41 12.34 -4.42 -6.27
CA GLN A 41 12.39 -5.69 -7.01
C GLN A 41 11.22 -5.85 -7.97
N ARG A 42 9.98 -5.53 -7.55
CA ARG A 42 8.81 -5.57 -8.43
C ARG A 42 8.92 -4.57 -9.57
N GLN A 43 9.42 -3.36 -9.30
CA GLN A 43 9.63 -2.34 -10.32
C GLN A 43 10.73 -2.72 -11.32
N ALA A 44 11.80 -3.37 -10.86
CA ALA A 44 12.85 -3.88 -11.74
C ALA A 44 12.35 -5.06 -12.60
N ALA A 45 11.54 -5.95 -12.03
CA ALA A 45 10.94 -7.07 -12.77
C ALA A 45 9.89 -6.61 -13.81
N GLN A 46 9.20 -5.48 -13.54
CA GLN A 46 8.26 -4.83 -14.46
C GLN A 46 8.93 -4.19 -15.69
N GLY A 47 10.26 -4.16 -15.75
CA GLY A 47 11.01 -3.68 -16.92
C GLY A 47 11.29 -4.77 -17.97
N GLU A 48 10.92 -6.03 -17.69
CA GLU A 48 11.37 -7.19 -18.48
C GLU A 48 10.22 -8.12 -18.93
N ASP A 49 8.95 -7.80 -18.61
CA ASP A 49 7.78 -8.65 -18.87
C ASP A 49 6.76 -8.06 -19.86
N ASP A 50 7.03 -8.24 -21.16
CA ASP A 50 6.17 -7.86 -22.30
C ASP A 50 4.85 -8.67 -22.42
N GLY A 51 4.19 -9.09 -21.34
CA GLY A 51 2.91 -9.81 -21.51
C GLY A 51 2.23 -10.48 -20.32
N GLY A 52 2.61 -10.20 -19.07
CA GLY A 52 1.92 -10.74 -17.89
C GLY A 52 1.01 -9.70 -17.23
N PHE A 53 -0.09 -10.13 -16.58
CA PHE A 53 -1.01 -9.30 -15.77
C PHE A 53 -0.34 -8.41 -14.68
N ALA A 54 0.99 -8.46 -14.53
CA ALA A 54 1.82 -7.62 -13.68
C ALA A 54 2.34 -6.33 -14.35
N GLY A 55 2.10 -6.12 -15.66
CA GLY A 55 2.54 -4.96 -16.45
C GLY A 55 1.67 -3.70 -16.40
N LEU A 56 0.60 -3.66 -15.59
CA LEU A 56 -0.25 -2.46 -15.43
C LEU A 56 0.38 -1.39 -14.51
N GLY A 57 1.71 -1.38 -14.41
CA GLY A 57 2.49 -0.42 -13.63
C GLY A 57 2.78 0.84 -14.44
N ARG A 58 1.89 1.84 -14.35
CA ARG A 58 2.06 3.21 -14.88
C ARG A 58 2.39 3.27 -16.39
N GLY A 59 1.32 3.37 -17.19
CA GLY A 59 1.30 4.38 -18.25
C GLY A 59 1.34 3.93 -19.70
N THR A 60 1.26 2.64 -20.02
CA THR A 60 0.82 2.24 -21.36
C THR A 60 -0.64 1.85 -21.28
N VAL A 61 -1.47 2.75 -21.82
CA VAL A 61 -2.89 2.53 -22.03
C VAL A 61 -3.01 1.38 -23.01
N ALA A 62 -3.25 0.17 -22.50
CA ALA A 62 -3.67 -0.91 -23.37
C ALA A 62 -4.97 -0.43 -24.05
N ALA A 63 -4.92 -0.26 -25.36
CA ALA A 63 -6.06 0.23 -26.11
C ALA A 63 -7.24 -0.71 -25.87
N VAL A 64 -8.39 -0.14 -25.53
CA VAL A 64 -9.61 -0.94 -25.33
C VAL A 64 -9.97 -1.58 -26.68
N PRO A 65 -10.16 -2.91 -26.74
CA PRO A 65 -10.58 -3.58 -27.98
C PRO A 65 -11.87 -2.98 -28.55
N ALA A 66 -11.98 -2.91 -29.88
CA ALA A 66 -13.08 -2.23 -30.56
C ALA A 66 -14.47 -2.85 -30.26
N ASP A 67 -14.50 -4.15 -29.97
CA ASP A 67 -15.69 -4.93 -29.62
C ASP A 67 -16.11 -4.75 -28.15
N VAL A 68 -15.35 -4.00 -27.34
CA VAL A 68 -15.71 -3.65 -25.96
C VAL A 68 -16.38 -2.28 -25.92
N ARG A 69 -17.52 -2.21 -25.23
CA ARG A 69 -18.18 -0.97 -24.83
C ARG A 69 -17.74 -0.62 -23.42
N VAL A 70 -17.31 0.62 -23.22
CA VAL A 70 -16.97 1.16 -21.90
C VAL A 70 -18.00 2.20 -21.49
N THR A 71 -18.64 1.98 -20.34
CA THR A 71 -19.44 3.00 -19.65
C THR A 71 -18.59 3.55 -18.53
N ARG A 72 -18.17 4.82 -18.65
CA ARG A 72 -17.31 5.49 -17.67
C ARG A 72 -18.12 6.15 -16.57
N ASP A 73 -17.52 6.27 -15.39
CA ASP A 73 -17.98 7.14 -14.29
C ASP A 73 -19.40 6.84 -13.79
N LEU A 74 -19.79 5.56 -13.81
CA LEU A 74 -21.09 5.14 -13.30
C LEU A 74 -21.16 5.34 -11.77
N ALA A 75 -22.15 6.13 -11.34
CA ALA A 75 -22.45 6.37 -9.93
C ALA A 75 -22.94 5.12 -9.23
N TYR A 76 -22.46 4.86 -8.01
CA TYR A 76 -23.14 3.94 -7.08
C TYR A 76 -23.50 4.58 -5.74
N GLY A 77 -23.04 5.80 -5.49
CA GLY A 77 -23.32 6.53 -4.27
C GLY A 77 -23.30 8.03 -4.47
N GLY A 78 -23.38 8.76 -3.36
CA GLY A 78 -23.50 10.22 -3.34
C GLY A 78 -22.15 10.93 -3.40
N ASP A 79 -21.07 10.28 -2.96
CA ASP A 79 -19.74 10.88 -2.97
C ASP A 79 -19.20 10.96 -4.42
N PRO A 80 -18.49 12.04 -4.80
CA PRO A 80 -17.89 12.15 -6.13
C PRO A 80 -16.95 10.99 -6.49
N ALA A 81 -16.29 10.36 -5.52
CA ALA A 81 -15.39 9.24 -5.73
C ALA A 81 -16.11 7.87 -5.81
N GLU A 82 -17.40 7.79 -5.48
CA GLU A 82 -18.21 6.57 -5.56
C GLU A 82 -18.63 6.28 -7.01
N ARG A 83 -17.62 5.96 -7.84
CA ARG A 83 -17.73 5.75 -9.29
C ARG A 83 -16.96 4.51 -9.74
N PHE A 84 -17.48 3.80 -10.73
CA PHE A 84 -16.77 2.72 -11.41
C PHE A 84 -16.97 2.77 -12.93
N ASP A 85 -16.18 1.99 -13.65
CA ASP A 85 -16.31 1.81 -15.09
C ASP A 85 -16.81 0.39 -15.38
N VAL A 86 -17.69 0.27 -16.39
CA VAL A 86 -18.17 -1.03 -16.88
C VAL A 86 -17.58 -1.30 -18.24
N TYR A 87 -16.92 -2.44 -18.39
CA TYR A 87 -16.42 -2.96 -19.65
C TYR A 87 -17.27 -4.16 -20.03
N ALA A 88 -17.94 -4.11 -21.18
CA ALA A 88 -18.81 -5.19 -21.64
C ALA A 88 -18.70 -5.39 -23.15
N PRO A 89 -18.88 -6.62 -23.67
CA PRO A 89 -18.95 -6.85 -25.11
C PRO A 89 -20.08 -6.04 -25.75
N ARG A 90 -19.83 -5.44 -26.92
CA ARG A 90 -20.84 -4.72 -27.71
C ARG A 90 -21.99 -5.62 -28.16
N ALA A 91 -21.72 -6.90 -28.36
CA ALA A 91 -22.72 -7.91 -28.72
C ALA A 91 -23.75 -8.21 -27.60
N GLY A 92 -23.50 -7.74 -26.38
CA GLY A 92 -24.35 -7.96 -25.21
C GLY A 92 -23.69 -8.86 -24.16
N SER A 93 -24.22 -8.79 -22.93
CA SER A 93 -23.64 -9.45 -21.75
C SER A 93 -24.69 -10.10 -20.85
N SER A 94 -25.86 -10.46 -21.40
CA SER A 94 -26.93 -11.11 -20.64
C SER A 94 -26.48 -12.47 -20.12
N GLY A 95 -26.58 -12.71 -18.81
CA GLY A 95 -26.18 -13.98 -18.17
C GLY A 95 -24.67 -14.18 -18.03
N ALA A 96 -23.83 -13.18 -18.37
CA ALA A 96 -22.39 -13.29 -18.23
C ALA A 96 -21.93 -13.14 -16.77
N SER A 97 -20.85 -13.83 -16.39
CA SER A 97 -20.21 -13.65 -15.09
C SER A 97 -19.57 -12.27 -14.97
N VAL A 98 -19.59 -11.70 -13.77
CA VAL A 98 -19.03 -10.37 -13.48
C VAL A 98 -17.74 -10.52 -12.70
N ILE A 99 -16.69 -9.83 -13.15
CA ILE A 99 -15.47 -9.61 -12.38
C ILE A 99 -15.49 -8.16 -11.90
N PHE A 100 -15.32 -7.96 -10.60
CA PHE A 100 -15.24 -6.64 -9.99
C PHE A 100 -13.83 -6.39 -9.46
N MET A 101 -13.18 -5.34 -9.96
CA MET A 101 -11.82 -4.98 -9.59
C MET A 101 -11.84 -3.76 -8.67
N VAL A 102 -11.16 -3.86 -7.54
CA VAL A 102 -10.96 -2.75 -6.60
C VAL A 102 -9.48 -2.47 -6.51
N HIS A 103 -9.08 -1.23 -6.83
CA HIS A 103 -7.68 -0.85 -6.77
C HIS A 103 -7.19 -0.80 -5.31
N SER A 104 -5.89 -1.02 -5.14
CA SER A 104 -5.23 -0.82 -3.85
C SER A 104 -4.88 0.67 -3.64
N GLY A 105 -3.93 0.96 -2.75
CA GLY A 105 -3.48 2.33 -2.43
C GLY A 105 -3.51 2.68 -0.95
N GLY A 106 -3.61 1.65 -0.10
CA GLY A 106 -3.50 1.78 1.36
C GLY A 106 -4.58 2.66 1.97
N TRP A 107 -5.78 2.68 1.37
CA TRP A 107 -6.94 3.44 1.84
C TRP A 107 -6.76 4.97 1.88
N LYS A 108 -5.68 5.49 1.30
CA LYS A 108 -5.42 6.93 1.21
C LYS A 108 -5.33 7.46 -0.20
N HIS A 109 -5.00 6.58 -1.15
CA HIS A 109 -4.75 6.93 -2.54
C HIS A 109 -5.27 5.82 -3.44
N GLY A 110 -5.23 6.05 -4.74
CA GLY A 110 -5.64 5.10 -5.77
C GLY A 110 -6.73 5.69 -6.66
N ASP A 111 -6.80 5.19 -7.89
CA ASP A 111 -7.78 5.59 -8.88
C ASP A 111 -8.08 4.41 -9.82
N LYS A 112 -9.19 4.51 -10.54
CA LYS A 112 -9.63 3.54 -11.56
C LYS A 112 -9.06 3.86 -12.96
N GLY A 113 -8.25 4.90 -13.06
CA GLY A 113 -7.78 5.45 -14.32
C GLY A 113 -6.76 4.55 -14.99
N VAL A 114 -7.04 4.24 -16.25
CA VAL A 114 -6.04 4.19 -17.32
C VAL A 114 -6.54 5.23 -18.31
N ALA A 115 -5.96 6.43 -18.30
CA ALA A 115 -6.40 7.52 -19.18
C ALA A 115 -6.36 7.05 -20.64
N ALA A 116 -7.34 7.43 -21.46
CA ALA A 116 -7.29 7.21 -22.91
C ALA A 116 -6.45 8.30 -23.59
#